data_AF-A0A336N448-F1
#
_entry.id   AF-A0A336N448-F1
#
_cell.length_a   1.000
_cell.length_b   1.000
_cell.length_c   1.000
_cell.angle_alpha   90.00
_cell.angle_beta   90.00
_cell.angle_gamma   90.00
#
_symmetry.space_group_name_H-M   'P 1'
#
loop_
_entity.id
_entity.type
_entity.pdbx_description
1 polymer ?
#
loop_
_entity_poly.entity_id
_entity_poly.type
_entity_poly.pdbx_seq_one_letter_code
_entity_poly.pdbx_strand_id
1 'polypeptide(L)' 'MQKILASHSASKVPRIAFYSHDTMGLGHIRRNMLLAQSVLQAYPNAEVLLLSGVRESGAYKLPKGADSVYYTNLFQNGTV' A
#
# COMPACT_ATOMS: atom_id res chain seq x y z
N MET A 1 27.92 7.16 32.06
CA MET A 1 28.15 6.62 30.69
C MET A 1 26.98 5.69 30.37
N GLN A 2 26.11 5.82 29.38
CA GLN A 2 25.85 6.80 28.31
C GLN A 2 24.31 6.86 28.14
N LYS A 3 23.73 8.06 28.01
CA LYS A 3 22.36 8.28 27.55
C LYS A 3 22.29 7.88 26.08
N ILE A 4 21.53 6.85 25.73
CA ILE A 4 21.16 6.60 24.34
C ILE A 4 20.17 7.70 23.97
N LEU A 5 20.68 8.76 23.35
CA LEU A 5 19.90 9.81 22.72
C LEU A 5 19.05 9.13 21.64
N ALA A 6 17.75 8.99 21.91
CA ALA A 6 16.77 8.78 20.86
C ALA A 6 17.01 9.90 19.84
N SER A 7 17.48 9.51 18.65
CA SER A 7 17.64 10.44 17.56
C SER A 7 16.30 11.14 17.38
N HIS A 8 16.28 12.45 17.59
CA HIS A 8 15.16 13.29 17.19
C HIS A 8 15.16 13.37 15.67
N SER A 9 14.87 12.24 15.01
CA SER A 9 14.60 12.21 13.58
C SER A 9 13.27 12.90 13.41
N ALA A 10 13.29 14.10 12.83
CA ALA A 10 12.12 14.86 12.40
C ALA A 10 11.00 13.89 12.01
N SER A 11 9.83 13.99 12.64
CA SER A 11 8.77 12.98 12.57
C SER A 11 8.55 12.59 11.11
N LYS A 12 9.14 11.47 10.68
CA LYS A 12 9.18 11.13 9.27
C LYS A 12 7.77 10.74 8.90
N VAL A 13 7.23 11.38 7.87
CA VAL A 13 5.94 11.03 7.28
C VAL A 13 5.89 9.51 7.09
N PRO A 14 4.89 8.80 7.65
CA PRO A 14 4.76 7.37 7.47
C PRO A 14 4.53 7.03 5.99
N ARG A 15 5.32 6.08 5.46
CA ARG A 15 5.19 5.59 4.09
C ARG A 15 4.86 4.10 4.14
N ILE A 16 3.71 3.72 3.59
CA ILE A 16 3.10 2.41 3.80
C ILE A 16 2.82 1.77 2.45
N ALA A 17 3.29 0.55 2.23
CA ALA A 17 2.96 -0.22 1.03
C ALA A 17 1.93 -1.30 1.34
N PHE A 18 0.84 -1.36 0.58
CA PHE A 18 -0.11 -2.46 0.62
C PHE A 18 0.10 -3.39 -0.56
N TYR A 19 0.40 -4.64 -0.21
CA TYR A 19 0.60 -5.75 -1.11
C TYR A 19 -0.27 -6.91 -0.66
N SER A 20 -0.79 -7.68 -1.61
CA SER A 20 -1.47 -8.93 -1.32
C SER A 20 -0.91 -10.00 -2.24
N HIS A 21 -0.43 -11.08 -1.63
CA HIS A 21 -0.13 -12.33 -2.31
C HIS A 21 -1.47 -13.04 -2.53
N ASP A 22 -1.67 -13.59 -3.72
CA ASP A 22 -2.71 -14.57 -4.07
C ASP A 22 -4.13 -14.13 -4.50
N THR A 23 -4.48 -14.72 -5.64
CA THR A 23 -5.74 -14.74 -6.40
C THR A 23 -6.13 -13.42 -7.09
N MET A 24 -6.04 -13.47 -8.42
CA MET A 24 -6.56 -12.45 -9.34
C MET A 24 -8.02 -12.16 -8.98
N GLY A 25 -8.34 -10.93 -8.59
CA GLY A 25 -9.71 -10.55 -8.28
C GLY A 25 -9.85 -9.15 -7.72
N LEU A 26 -10.97 -8.50 -8.04
CA LEU A 26 -11.28 -7.14 -7.60
C LEU A 26 -11.43 -7.02 -6.07
N GLY A 27 -11.62 -8.14 -5.36
CA GLY A 27 -11.75 -8.18 -3.91
C GLY A 27 -10.50 -7.69 -3.17
N HIS A 28 -9.31 -8.09 -3.63
CA HIS A 28 -8.03 -7.64 -3.06
C HIS A 28 -7.83 -6.13 -3.25
N ILE A 29 -8.17 -5.61 -4.44
CA ILE A 29 -8.08 -4.17 -4.73
C ILE A 29 -9.02 -3.39 -3.82
N ARG A 30 -10.29 -3.81 -3.72
CA ARG A 30 -11.29 -3.14 -2.88
C ARG A 30 -10.88 -3.12 -1.41
N ARG A 31 -10.40 -4.25 -0.88
CA ARG A 31 -9.93 -4.34 0.52
C ARG A 31 -8.76 -3.39 0.76
N ASN A 32 -7.74 -3.41 -0.10
CA ASN A 32 -6.55 -2.58 0.08
C ASN A 32 -6.88 -1.08 -0.06
N MET A 33 -7.84 -0.72 -0.91
CA MET A 33 -8.37 0.65 -1.01
C MET A 33 -9.06 1.11 0.28
N LEU A 34 -9.89 0.26 0.89
CA LEU A 34 -10.54 0.58 2.16
C LEU A 34 -9.51 0.78 3.28
N LEU A 35 -8.50 -0.09 3.35
CA LEU A 35 -7.40 0.08 4.30
C LEU A 35 -6.62 1.37 4.05
N ALA A 36 -6.33 1.72 2.80
CA ALA A 36 -5.62 2.96 2.45
C ALA A 36 -6.40 4.19 2.88
N GLN A 37 -7.71 4.17 2.64
CA GLN A 37 -8.59 5.25 3.07
C GLN A 37 -8.61 5.39 4.60
N SER A 38 -8.73 4.30 5.35
CA SER A 38 -8.70 4.36 6.82
C SER A 38 -7.36 4.87 7.35
N VAL A 39 -6.24 4.45 6.76
CA VAL A 39 -4.91 4.95 7.14
C VAL A 39 -4.78 6.43 6.87
N LEU A 40 -5.17 6.91 5.68
CA LEU A 40 -5.07 8.33 5.31
C LEU A 40 -6.05 9.21 6.08
N GLN A 41 -7.16 8.66 6.58
CA GLN A 41 -8.05 9.36 7.50
C GLN A 41 -7.41 9.51 8.89
N ALA A 42 -6.77 8.47 9.40
CA ALA A 42 -6.12 8.51 10.72
C ALA A 42 -4.80 9.29 10.71
N TYR A 43 -4.08 9.25 9.59
CA TYR A 43 -2.78 9.88 9.39
C TYR A 43 -2.77 10.67 8.07
N PRO A 44 -3.31 11.90 8.06
CA PRO A 44 -3.46 12.69 6.82
C PRO A 44 -2.17 13.01 6.08
N ASN A 45 -1.04 12.96 6.78
CA ASN A 45 0.27 13.20 6.20
C ASN A 45 0.93 11.92 5.67
N ALA A 46 0.36 10.73 5.88
CA ALA A 46 0.95 9.48 5.42
C ALA A 46 0.89 9.35 3.89
N GLU A 47 1.81 8.56 3.35
CA GLU A 47 1.82 8.15 1.95
C GLU A 47 1.53 6.65 1.87
N VAL A 48 0.63 6.26 0.95
CA VAL A 48 0.25 4.86 0.73
C VAL A 48 0.57 4.44 -0.71
N LEU A 49 1.26 3.32 -0.89
CA LEU A 49 1.51 2.74 -2.21
C LEU A 49 0.75 1.41 -2.34
N LEU A 50 -0.12 1.31 -3.34
CA LEU A 50 -0.85 0.09 -3.67
C LEU A 50 -0.09 -0.70 -4.74
N LEU A 51 0.31 -1.93 -4.41
CA LEU A 51 1.01 -2.83 -5.33
C LEU A 51 0.04 -3.93 -5.81
N SER A 52 -0.13 -4.07 -7.12
CA SER A 52 -1.08 -5.02 -7.70
C SER A 52 -0.55 -5.72 -8.96
N GLY A 53 -0.82 -7.02 -9.10
CA GLY A 53 -0.50 -7.80 -10.30
C GLY A 53 -1.54 -7.69 -11.43
N VAL A 54 -2.61 -6.92 -11.26
CA VAL A 54 -3.71 -6.78 -12.22
C VAL A 54 -3.84 -5.35 -12.74
N ARG A 55 -4.09 -5.21 -14.05
CA ARG A 55 -4.14 -3.90 -14.76
C ARG A 55 -5.33 -3.05 -14.28
N GLU A 56 -6.39 -3.71 -13.85
CA GLU A 56 -7.63 -3.11 -13.35
C GLU A 56 -7.41 -2.29 -12.07
N SER A 57 -6.28 -2.47 -11.36
CA SER A 57 -5.90 -1.64 -10.21
C SER A 57 -5.74 -0.15 -10.54
N GLY A 58 -5.36 0.19 -11.79
CA GLY A 58 -5.28 1.57 -12.26
C GLY A 58 -6.63 2.23 -12.55
N ALA A 59 -7.74 1.45 -12.57
CA ALA A 59 -9.07 1.96 -12.90
C ALA A 59 -9.82 2.55 -11.69
N TYR A 60 -9.29 2.38 -10.47
CA TYR A 60 -9.92 2.86 -9.24
C TYR A 60 -9.47 4.28 -8.91
N LYS A 61 -10.42 5.11 -8.45
CA LYS A 61 -10.11 6.45 -7.94
C LYS A 61 -9.34 6.33 -6.62
N LEU A 62 -8.07 6.72 -6.65
CA LEU A 62 -7.19 6.70 -5.47
C LEU A 62 -7.55 7.83 -4.48
N PRO A 63 -7.48 7.58 -3.15
CA PRO A 63 -7.56 8.65 -2.17
C PRO A 63 -6.32 9.55 -2.25
N LYS A 64 -6.46 10.81 -1.82
CA LYS A 64 -5.33 11.76 -1.74
C LYS A 64 -4.26 11.19 -0.81
N GLY A 65 -3.01 11.12 -1.27
CA GLY A 65 -1.90 10.50 -0.54
C GLY A 65 -1.71 9.01 -0.84
N ALA A 66 -2.48 8.45 -1.79
CA ALA A 66 -2.24 7.12 -2.31
C ALA A 66 -1.83 7.13 -3.80
N ASP A 67 -0.89 6.27 -4.13
CA ASP A 67 -0.47 5.95 -5.50
C ASP A 67 -0.61 4.44 -5.75
N SER A 68 -0.65 4.03 -7.03
CA SER A 68 -0.66 2.62 -7.40
C SER A 68 0.42 2.28 -8.44
N VAL A 69 1.02 1.10 -8.27
CA VAL A 69 1.93 0.49 -9.25
C VAL A 69 1.40 -0.89 -9.57
N TYR A 70 1.23 -1.16 -10.86
CA TYR A 70 0.93 -2.48 -11.36
C TYR A 70 2.18 -3.14 -11.93
N TYR A 71 2.33 -4.43 -11.68
CA TYR A 71 3.40 -5.24 -12.26
C TYR A 71 2.80 -6.36 -13.11
N THR A 72 3.44 -6.69 -14.23
CA THR A 72 3.06 -7.85 -15.03
C THR A 72 3.38 -9.11 -14.22
N ASN A 73 2.37 -9.93 -13.95
CA ASN A 73 2.57 -11.26 -13.39
C ASN A 73 3.06 -12.19 -14.50
N LEU A 74 4.34 -12.58 -14.48
CA LEU A 74 4.81 -13.80 -15.12
C LEU A 74 4.39 -14.95 -14.20
N PHE A 75 3.27 -15.61 -14.51
CA PHE A 75 2.80 -16.86 -13.89
C PHE A 75 2.92 -16.94 -12.35
N GLN A 76 1.83 -16.65 -11.65
CA GLN A 76 1.67 -17.11 -10.26
C GLN A 76 1.27 -18.58 -10.33
N ASN A 77 2.19 -19.49 -10.04
CA ASN A 77 1.92 -20.94 -10.00
C ASN A 77 0.88 -21.24 -8.91
N GLY A 78 -0.39 -21.23 -9.29
CA GLY A 78 -1.45 -21.95 -8.61
C GLY A 78 -1.52 -23.33 -9.25
N THR A 79 -0.93 -24.32 -8.57
CA THR A 79 -1.08 -25.74 -8.88
C THR A 79 -2.56 -26.07 -9.15
N VAL A 80 -2.81 -26.75 -10.26
CA VAL A 80 -4.10 -27.41 -10.60
C VAL A 80 -4.47 -28.49 -9.61
#